data_AF-A0A242PAQ1-F1
#
_entry.id   AF-A0A242PAQ1-F1
#
_cell.length_a   1.000
_cell.length_b   1.000
_cell.length_c   1.000
_cell.angle_alpha   90.00
_cell.angle_beta   90.00
_cell.angle_gamma   90.00
#
_symmetry.space_group_name_H-M   'P 1'
#
loop_
_entity.id
_entity.type
_entity.pdbx_description
1 polymer ?
#
loop_
_entity_poly.entity_id
_entity_poly.type
_entity_poly.pdbx_seq_one_letter_code
_entity_poly.pdbx_strand_id
1 'polypeptide(L)'
;MDKRIKLEKYILNEFQAKDSQTFLYQLHENSYFDKEKFSILLNICDSLAKSYGEFGKTDNYNEVIKSLFVIFEHTLFLLFTHFVEHDFFTISNYGKDFKARDVSEYYSQIREITQKIIL
;
A
#
# COMPACT_ATOMS: atom_id res chain seq x y z
N MET A 1 0.64 23.02 -8.89
CA MET A 1 -0.21 21.99 -8.25
C MET A 1 0.50 21.50 -7.01
N ASP A 2 -0.13 21.68 -5.85
CA ASP A 2 0.43 21.32 -4.53
C ASP A 2 0.94 19.87 -4.52
N LYS A 3 2.15 19.65 -3.99
CA LYS A 3 2.79 18.35 -3.88
C LYS A 3 1.91 17.36 -3.11
N ARG A 4 1.23 17.79 -2.04
CA ARG A 4 0.33 16.93 -1.24
C ARG A 4 -0.81 16.40 -2.10
N ILE A 5 -1.48 17.29 -2.84
CA ILE A 5 -2.60 16.93 -3.73
C ILE A 5 -2.17 15.90 -4.79
N LYS A 6 -0.94 15.98 -5.30
CA LYS A 6 -0.39 14.95 -6.21
C LYS A 6 -0.25 13.59 -5.54
N LEU A 7 0.32 13.56 -4.33
CA LEU A 7 0.56 12.33 -3.58
C LEU A 7 -0.77 11.70 -3.11
N GLU A 8 -1.70 12.51 -2.62
CA GLU A 8 -3.05 12.09 -2.24
C GLU A 8 -3.78 11.45 -3.42
N LYS A 9 -3.75 12.10 -4.59
CA LYS A 9 -4.37 11.57 -5.81
C LYS A 9 -3.77 10.22 -6.20
N TYR A 10 -2.48 10.02 -6.02
CA TYR A 10 -1.84 8.72 -6.27
C TYR A 10 -2.43 7.64 -5.36
N ILE A 11 -2.51 7.89 -4.04
CA ILE A 11 -3.06 6.92 -3.08
C ILE A 11 -4.53 6.61 -3.38
N LEU A 12 -5.33 7.62 -3.71
CA LEU A 12 -6.73 7.43 -4.08
C LEU A 12 -6.87 6.61 -5.37
N ASN A 13 -5.98 6.78 -6.34
CA ASN A 13 -5.96 5.97 -7.56
C ASN A 13 -5.60 4.51 -7.26
N GLU A 14 -4.60 4.28 -6.40
CA GLU A 14 -4.23 2.93 -5.94
C GLU A 14 -5.40 2.24 -5.23
N PHE A 15 -6.11 2.95 -4.35
CA PHE A 15 -7.27 2.43 -3.64
C PHE A 15 -8.43 2.08 -4.57
N GLN A 16 -8.69 2.90 -5.59
CA GLN A 16 -9.77 2.61 -6.54
C GLN A 16 -9.50 1.35 -7.38
N ALA A 17 -8.23 0.97 -7.56
CA ALA A 17 -7.81 -0.21 -8.31
C ALA A 17 -8.51 -0.36 -9.67
N LYS A 18 -8.81 0.73 -10.37
CA LYS A 18 -9.44 0.69 -11.70
C LYS A 18 -8.43 0.52 -12.83
N ASP A 19 -7.21 0.97 -12.59
CA ASP A 19 -6.10 0.85 -13.52
C ASP A 19 -5.34 -0.43 -13.20
N SER A 20 -5.18 -1.30 -14.20
CA SER A 20 -4.43 -2.54 -14.06
C SER A 20 -2.97 -2.32 -13.69
N GLN A 21 -2.46 -1.10 -13.84
CA GLN A 21 -1.11 -0.73 -13.43
C GLN A 21 -0.98 -0.37 -11.94
N THR A 22 -2.06 -0.33 -11.17
CA THR A 22 -1.97 -0.12 -9.71
C THR A 22 -1.45 -1.37 -9.01
N PHE A 23 -0.76 -1.18 -7.88
CA PHE A 23 -0.34 -2.30 -7.04
C PHE A 23 -1.53 -3.11 -6.56
N LEU A 24 -2.59 -2.43 -6.08
CA LEU A 24 -3.74 -3.11 -5.50
C LEU A 24 -4.46 -4.00 -6.54
N TYR A 25 -4.57 -3.54 -7.79
CA TYR A 25 -5.13 -4.38 -8.87
C TYR A 25 -4.26 -5.61 -9.13
N GLN A 26 -2.94 -5.44 -9.24
CA GLN A 26 -2.02 -6.57 -9.48
C GLN A 26 -2.10 -7.60 -8.35
N LEU A 27 -2.19 -7.14 -7.10
CA LEU A 27 -2.32 -8.03 -5.95
C LEU A 27 -3.67 -8.74 -5.93
N HIS A 28 -4.77 -8.01 -6.09
CA HIS A 28 -6.12 -8.54 -5.91
C HIS A 28 -6.58 -9.39 -7.10
N GLU A 29 -6.49 -8.85 -8.32
CA GLU A 29 -7.05 -9.48 -9.52
C GLU A 29 -6.07 -10.49 -10.14
N ASN A 30 -4.78 -10.15 -10.18
CA ASN A 30 -3.77 -11.00 -10.81
C ASN A 30 -3.05 -11.91 -9.81
N SER A 31 -3.36 -11.80 -8.51
CA SER A 31 -2.70 -12.57 -7.46
C SER A 31 -1.17 -12.46 -7.54
N TYR A 32 -0.66 -11.27 -7.89
CA TYR A 32 0.75 -11.02 -8.14
C TYR A 32 1.26 -9.89 -7.27
N PHE A 33 2.32 -10.15 -6.48
CA PHE A 33 2.92 -9.13 -5.64
C PHE A 33 4.00 -8.37 -6.41
N ASP A 34 3.64 -7.20 -6.96
CA ASP A 34 4.59 -6.31 -7.62
C ASP A 34 5.37 -5.49 -6.60
N LYS A 35 6.59 -5.95 -6.29
CA LYS A 35 7.49 -5.32 -5.32
C LYS A 35 7.88 -3.89 -5.69
N GLU A 36 8.02 -3.60 -6.98
CA GLU A 36 8.42 -2.27 -7.43
C GLU A 36 7.27 -1.29 -7.19
N LYS A 37 6.06 -1.63 -7.64
CA LYS A 37 4.87 -0.81 -7.41
C LYS A 37 4.58 -0.63 -5.93
N PHE A 38 4.71 -1.69 -5.13
CA PHE A 38 4.51 -1.58 -3.69
C PHE A 38 5.53 -0.65 -3.04
N SER A 39 6.80 -0.74 -3.43
CA SER A 39 7.86 0.15 -2.94
C SER A 39 7.60 1.61 -3.33
N ILE A 40 7.09 1.86 -4.55
CA ILE A 40 6.67 3.20 -4.99
C ILE A 40 5.52 3.73 -4.11
N LEU A 41 4.49 2.91 -3.86
CA LEU A 41 3.40 3.28 -2.98
C LEU A 41 3.90 3.65 -1.58
N LEU A 42 4.74 2.82 -0.95
CA LEU A 42 5.31 3.09 0.37
C LEU A 42 6.10 4.41 0.39
N ASN A 43 6.93 4.66 -0.63
CA ASN A 43 7.70 5.91 -0.75
C ASN A 43 6.80 7.15 -0.91
N ILE A 44 5.68 7.01 -1.65
CA ILE A 44 4.68 8.08 -1.77
C ILE A 44 4.00 8.34 -0.43
N CYS A 45 3.69 7.30 0.33
CA CYS A 45 3.06 7.44 1.64
C CYS A 45 4.00 8.10 2.66
N ASP A 46 5.27 7.71 2.72
CA ASP A 46 6.27 8.36 3.58
C ASP A 46 6.48 9.84 3.17
N SER A 47 6.53 10.12 1.85
CA SER A 47 6.61 11.48 1.34
C SER A 47 5.39 12.33 1.69
N LEU A 48 4.20 11.73 1.69
CA LEU A 48 2.96 12.39 2.08
C LEU A 48 2.95 12.68 3.58
N ALA A 49 3.33 11.72 4.41
CA ALA A 49 3.43 11.90 5.86
C ALA A 49 4.36 13.06 6.22
N LYS A 50 5.56 13.13 5.61
CA LYS A 50 6.48 14.27 5.75
C LYS A 50 5.82 15.60 5.33
N SER A 51 5.13 15.60 4.19
CA SER A 51 4.46 16.81 3.69
C SER A 51 3.32 17.27 4.61
N TYR A 52 2.58 16.34 5.24
CA TYR A 52 1.57 16.69 6.25
C TYR A 52 2.20 17.22 7.54
N GLY A 53 3.33 16.67 7.98
CA GLY A 53 4.06 17.17 9.15
C GLY A 53 4.62 18.59 8.94
N GLU A 54 5.10 18.90 7.72
CA GLU A 54 5.68 20.21 7.40
C GLU A 54 4.64 21.29 7.10
N PHE A 55 3.59 20.95 6.34
CA PHE A 55 2.65 21.94 5.78
C PHE A 55 1.22 21.81 6.29
N GLY A 56 0.97 20.88 7.20
CA GLY A 56 -0.36 20.52 7.67
C GLY A 56 -1.13 19.61 6.71
N LYS A 57 -2.25 19.11 7.21
CA LYS A 57 -3.17 18.19 6.52
C LYS A 57 -4.07 18.99 5.56
N THR A 58 -4.47 18.36 4.45
CA THR A 58 -5.43 18.95 3.50
C THR A 58 -6.86 18.53 3.85
N ASP A 59 -7.84 19.10 3.16
CA ASP A 59 -9.25 18.71 3.30
C ASP A 59 -9.52 17.25 2.90
N ASN A 60 -8.67 16.67 2.04
CA ASN A 60 -8.78 15.26 1.62
C ASN A 60 -8.19 14.27 2.63
N TYR A 61 -7.53 14.75 3.69
CA TYR A 61 -6.76 13.92 4.62
C TYR A 61 -7.53 12.68 5.09
N ASN A 62 -8.76 12.86 5.55
CA ASN A 62 -9.56 11.76 6.09
C ASN A 62 -9.85 10.67 5.05
N GLU A 63 -10.12 11.05 3.81
CA GLU A 63 -10.41 10.10 2.75
C GLU A 63 -9.14 9.35 2.32
N VAL A 64 -8.02 10.06 2.27
CA VAL A 64 -6.71 9.49 1.90
C VAL A 64 -6.23 8.50 2.97
N ILE A 65 -6.39 8.83 4.25
CA ILE A 65 -6.03 7.90 5.35
C ILE A 65 -6.89 6.64 5.34
N LYS A 66 -8.21 6.78 5.17
CA LYS A 66 -9.09 5.61 5.04
C LYS A 66 -8.67 4.72 3.88
N SER A 67 -8.45 5.32 2.71
CA SER A 67 -8.00 4.63 1.50
C SER A 67 -6.68 3.89 1.73
N LEU A 68 -5.71 4.57 2.35
CA LEU A 68 -4.41 4.00 2.68
C LEU A 68 -4.53 2.79 3.60
N PHE A 69 -5.34 2.88 4.66
CA PHE A 69 -5.51 1.79 5.61
C PHE A 69 -6.20 0.60 4.97
N VAL A 70 -7.20 0.82 4.11
CA VAL A 70 -7.81 -0.30 3.37
C VAL A 70 -6.78 -0.98 2.47
N ILE A 71 -5.92 -0.25 1.77
CA ILE A 71 -4.83 -0.85 0.98
C ILE A 71 -3.91 -1.69 1.87
N PHE A 72 -3.45 -1.14 3.00
CA PHE A 72 -2.52 -1.83 3.90
C PHE A 72 -3.15 -3.05 4.58
N GLU A 73 -4.37 -2.92 5.10
CA GLU A 73 -5.12 -4.02 5.70
C GLU A 73 -5.35 -5.13 4.70
N HIS A 74 -5.79 -4.80 3.48
CA HIS A 74 -6.00 -5.78 2.42
C HIS A 74 -4.68 -6.48 2.04
N THR A 75 -3.60 -5.72 1.89
CA THR A 75 -2.28 -6.26 1.58
C THR A 75 -1.84 -7.24 2.67
N LEU A 76 -1.86 -6.83 3.93
CA LEU A 76 -1.45 -7.68 5.06
C LEU A 76 -2.34 -8.91 5.21
N PHE A 77 -3.65 -8.76 5.00
CA PHE A 77 -4.59 -9.88 4.99
C PHE A 77 -4.21 -10.90 3.93
N LEU A 78 -3.99 -10.49 2.68
CA LEU A 78 -3.61 -11.37 1.59
C LEU A 78 -2.23 -12.01 1.77
N LEU A 79 -1.27 -11.29 2.38
CA LEU A 79 0.02 -11.86 2.76
C LEU A 79 -0.14 -13.00 3.78
N PHE A 80 -1.11 -12.90 4.69
CA PHE A 80 -1.37 -13.93 5.70
C PHE A 80 -2.17 -15.10 5.14
N THR A 81 -3.29 -14.83 4.44
CA THR A 81 -4.16 -15.89 3.90
C THR A 81 -3.47 -16.74 2.85
N HIS A 82 -2.47 -16.20 2.14
CA HIS A 82 -1.62 -16.98 1.25
C HIS A 82 -1.02 -18.24 1.90
N PHE A 83 -0.80 -18.24 3.22
CA PHE A 83 -0.22 -19.37 3.95
C PHE A 83 -1.27 -20.26 4.65
N VAL A 84 -2.56 -19.91 4.58
CA VAL A 84 -3.62 -20.65 5.26
C VAL A 84 -4.02 -21.86 4.40
N GLU A 85 -4.00 -23.03 5.03
CA GLU A 85 -4.45 -24.26 4.38
C GLU A 85 -5.94 -24.12 3.99
N HIS A 86 -6.26 -24.42 2.74
CA HIS A 86 -7.60 -24.30 2.13
C HIS A 86 -8.12 -22.88 1.82
N ASP A 87 -7.27 -21.86 1.84
CA ASP A 87 -7.63 -20.56 1.27
C ASP A 87 -7.60 -20.60 -0.27
N PHE A 88 -8.41 -19.77 -0.92
CA PHE A 88 -8.46 -19.65 -2.37
C PHE A 88 -7.44 -18.66 -2.93
N PHE A 89 -6.86 -17.81 -2.07
CA PHE A 89 -5.89 -16.82 -2.48
C PHE A 89 -4.45 -17.34 -2.41
N THR A 90 -3.69 -17.18 -3.49
CA THR A 90 -2.26 -17.49 -3.51
C THR A 90 -1.47 -16.44 -4.26
N ILE A 91 -0.33 -15.99 -3.72
CA ILE A 91 0.56 -15.08 -4.41
C ILE A 91 1.41 -15.86 -5.42
N SER A 92 1.12 -15.67 -6.71
CA SER A 92 1.66 -16.44 -7.83
C SER A 92 3.20 -16.37 -7.97
N ASN A 93 3.81 -15.27 -7.52
CA ASN A 93 5.25 -15.06 -7.55
C ASN A 93 5.95 -15.29 -6.20
N TYR A 94 5.24 -15.83 -5.20
CA TYR A 94 5.83 -16.21 -3.92
C TYR A 94 6.81 -17.38 -4.08
N GLY A 95 7.94 -17.32 -3.38
CA GLY A 95 9.04 -18.29 -3.46
C GLY A 95 9.99 -18.08 -4.64
N LYS A 96 9.60 -17.29 -5.65
CA LYS A 96 10.45 -16.89 -6.77
C LYS A 96 11.05 -15.51 -6.51
N ASP A 97 10.25 -14.47 -6.72
CA ASP A 97 10.67 -13.06 -6.67
C ASP A 97 10.23 -12.38 -5.37
N PHE A 98 9.12 -12.86 -4.79
CA PHE A 98 8.60 -12.43 -3.50
C PHE A 98 8.85 -13.51 -2.45
N LYS A 99 9.51 -13.17 -1.34
CA LYS A 99 10.00 -14.12 -0.32
C LYS A 99 9.56 -13.72 1.08
N ALA A 100 9.59 -14.67 2.02
CA ALA A 100 9.24 -14.45 3.43
C ALA A 100 9.93 -13.23 4.07
N ARG A 101 11.20 -12.97 3.73
CA ARG A 101 11.92 -11.78 4.22
C ARG A 101 11.27 -10.46 3.79
N ASP A 102 10.72 -10.43 2.59
CA ASP A 102 10.10 -9.23 2.02
C ASP A 102 8.79 -8.92 2.78
N VAL A 103 8.03 -9.96 3.18
CA VAL A 103 6.81 -9.83 4.01
C VAL A 103 7.13 -9.09 5.32
N SER A 104 8.16 -9.53 6.04
CA SER A 104 8.57 -8.92 7.32
C SER A 104 9.06 -7.48 7.16
N GLU A 105 9.80 -7.20 6.08
CA GLU A 105 10.27 -5.85 5.76
C GLU A 105 9.09 -4.92 5.47
N TYR A 106 8.18 -5.35 4.60
CA TYR A 106 6.99 -4.58 4.23
C TYR A 106 6.04 -4.34 5.42
N TYR A 107 5.85 -5.33 6.29
CA TYR A 107 5.10 -5.13 7.53
C TYR A 107 5.70 -4.00 8.39
N SER A 108 7.02 -3.99 8.54
CA SER A 108 7.71 -2.97 9.34
C SER A 108 7.56 -1.58 8.73
N GLN A 109 7.69 -1.47 7.40
CA GLN A 109 7.53 -0.21 6.67
C GLN A 109 6.08 0.32 6.74
N ILE A 110 5.08 -0.55 6.55
CA ILE A 110 3.66 -0.20 6.71
C ILE A 110 3.41 0.37 8.11
N ARG A 111 3.92 -0.28 9.15
CA ARG A 111 3.76 0.16 10.54
C ARG A 111 4.38 1.53 10.77
N GLU A 112 5.60 1.76 10.28
CA GLU A 112 6.30 3.03 10.41
C GLU A 112 5.55 4.17 9.69
N ILE A 113 5.11 3.95 8.46
CA ILE A 113 4.33 4.93 7.68
C ILE A 113 3.00 5.25 8.38
N THR A 114 2.31 4.22 8.86
CA THR A 114 1.04 4.39 9.58
C THR A 114 1.22 5.25 10.82
N GLN A 115 2.28 5.03 11.59
CA GLN A 115 2.60 5.87 12.74
C GLN A 115 2.87 7.32 12.32
N LYS A 116 3.68 7.54 11.29
CA LYS A 116 4.05 8.89 10.81
C LYS A 116 2.87 9.68 10.26
N ILE A 117 1.89 9.03 9.64
CA ILE A 117 0.81 9.72 8.92
C ILE A 117 -0.41 10.05 9.81
N ILE A 118 -0.56 9.32 10.92
CA ILE A 118 -1.57 9.58 11.94
C ILE A 118 -1.15 10.75 12.85
N LEU A 119 0.09 10.68 13.35
CA LEU A 119 0.68 11.66 14.28
C LEU A 119 0.87 13.02 13.59
#